data_AF-A0AAD4EVY2-F1
#
_entry.id   AF-A0AAD4EVY2-F1
#
_cell.length_a   1.000
_cell.length_b   1.000
_cell.length_c   1.000
_cell.angle_alpha   90.00
_cell.angle_beta   90.00
_cell.angle_gamma   90.00
#
_symmetry.space_group_name_H-M   'P 1'
#
loop_
_entity.id
_entity.type
_entity.pdbx_description
1 polymer ?
#
loop_
_entity_poly.entity_id
_entity_poly.type
_entity_poly.pdbx_seq_one_letter_code
_entity_poly.pdbx_strand_id
1 'polypeptide(L)'
;MAVNLCYMAVVPAADQKNRALGSVAQQFFENTFGALSSDPAYTSRRVINVFLALSSFGNIVGTTYTAARMKQEIAKQGFIPKAKFFAQNKDVSFGRLLKWLEKFDLRIPFLTPDYHSERTPVGALVLHFFSSLVLILATYNLAPEDAWHVLTGLGAYLITALFGALLAMGILLLHFRGPPATAPVATALHPGSPNQRPIPGTWAELTRGTVVPWASVTAAAIYLVGNVYPVLATWVPPSSTLFGTQTLDWYVVPVTSCCLLAFGSLWFLGFLGRARLRRTEEFRIERQPEFDRDDGAGGKGTGSGGQGDGGGLILIHETVTLSWPSARGDGFGDGFGMEELQGNTNPANSAGYEPPPRGLNDQPPAIDYSRTDFANMA
;
A
#
# COMPACT_ATOMS: atom_id res chain seq x y z
N MET A 1 24.17 -12.63 -3.32
CA MET A 1 25.37 -13.33 -2.79
C MET A 1 26.66 -12.98 -3.52
N ALA A 2 26.69 -12.94 -4.86
CA ALA A 2 27.90 -12.56 -5.63
C ALA A 2 28.50 -11.19 -5.23
N VAL A 3 27.67 -10.18 -4.97
CA VAL A 3 28.13 -8.85 -4.51
C VAL A 3 28.89 -8.91 -3.17
N ASN A 4 28.45 -9.76 -2.24
CA ASN A 4 29.13 -9.95 -0.95
C ASN A 4 30.51 -10.59 -1.13
N LEU A 5 30.63 -11.50 -2.10
CA LEU A 5 31.93 -12.10 -2.46
C LEU A 5 32.89 -11.06 -3.04
N CYS A 6 32.40 -10.12 -3.85
CA CYS A 6 33.21 -9.03 -4.39
C CYS A 6 33.77 -8.11 -3.30
N TYR A 7 32.97 -7.77 -2.28
CA TYR A 7 33.46 -7.00 -1.13
C TYR A 7 34.61 -7.71 -0.42
N MET A 8 34.47 -9.02 -0.19
CA MET A 8 35.50 -9.83 0.47
C MET A 8 36.75 -10.04 -0.37
N ALA A 9 36.63 -10.03 -1.70
CA ALA A 9 37.76 -10.17 -2.62
C ALA A 9 38.59 -8.89 -2.76
N VAL A 10 37.96 -7.72 -2.67
CA VAL A 10 38.61 -6.42 -2.92
C VAL A 10 39.10 -5.76 -1.63
N VAL A 11 38.46 -6.02 -0.48
CA VAL A 11 38.84 -5.42 0.80
C VAL A 11 39.62 -6.43 1.64
N PRO A 12 40.91 -6.19 1.96
CA PRO A 12 41.70 -7.08 2.81
C PRO A 12 41.06 -7.32 4.18
N ALA A 13 41.20 -8.55 4.71
CA ALA A 13 40.59 -8.93 5.99
C ALA A 13 41.07 -8.08 7.19
N ALA A 14 42.26 -7.50 7.11
CA ALA A 14 42.77 -6.57 8.13
C ALA A 14 41.95 -5.27 8.15
N ASP A 15 41.62 -4.73 6.97
CA ASP A 15 40.91 -3.47 6.82
C ASP A 15 39.43 -3.62 7.16
N GLN A 16 38.83 -4.78 6.87
CA GLN A 16 37.45 -5.09 7.25
C GLN A 16 37.21 -5.02 8.77
N LYS A 17 38.24 -5.34 9.57
CA LYS A 17 38.17 -5.34 11.04
C LYS A 17 38.52 -3.97 11.62
N ASN A 18 39.13 -3.10 10.83
CA ASN A 18 39.57 -1.80 11.30
C ASN A 18 38.44 -0.78 11.19
N ARG A 19 37.72 -0.58 12.30
CA ARG A 19 36.58 0.33 12.37
C ARG A 19 36.97 1.80 12.09
N ALA A 20 38.25 2.16 12.18
CA ALA A 20 38.74 3.50 11.86
C ALA A 20 38.78 3.80 10.35
N LEU A 21 38.84 2.76 9.50
CA LEU A 21 38.82 2.90 8.03
C LEU A 21 37.41 3.11 7.47
N GLY A 22 36.38 3.04 8.32
CA GLY A 22 34.99 3.21 7.92
C GLY A 22 34.33 1.89 7.54
N SER A 23 33.29 1.96 6.69
CA SER A 23 32.55 0.77 6.28
C SER A 23 33.32 -0.04 5.23
N VAL A 24 33.07 -1.35 5.17
CA VAL A 24 33.62 -2.24 4.11
C VAL A 24 33.28 -1.71 2.71
N ALA A 25 32.11 -1.09 2.55
CA ALA A 25 31.72 -0.46 1.30
C ALA A 25 32.60 0.74 0.96
N GLN A 26 32.92 1.60 1.92
CA GLN A 26 33.82 2.74 1.70
C GLN A 26 35.20 2.27 1.25
N GLN A 27 35.77 1.26 1.90
CA GLN A 27 37.07 0.71 1.52
C GLN A 27 37.05 0.07 0.13
N PHE A 28 35.94 -0.58 -0.25
CA PHE A 28 35.77 -1.11 -1.60
C PHE A 28 35.80 0.01 -2.66
N PHE A 29 35.06 1.10 -2.45
CA PHE A 29 35.02 2.23 -3.38
C PHE A 29 36.36 2.97 -3.46
N GLU A 30 37.09 3.06 -2.35
CA GLU A 30 38.44 3.62 -2.31
C GLU A 30 39.42 2.75 -3.11
N ASN A 31 39.41 1.43 -2.89
CA ASN A 31 40.29 0.48 -3.59
C ASN A 31 39.97 0.35 -5.09
N THR A 32 38.75 0.67 -5.53
CA THR A 32 38.32 0.56 -6.94
C THR A 32 38.33 1.89 -7.68
N PHE A 33 37.51 2.85 -7.24
CA PHE A 33 37.33 4.14 -7.92
C PHE A 33 38.34 5.19 -7.46
N GLY A 34 38.92 5.04 -6.26
CA GLY A 34 39.98 5.93 -5.78
C GLY A 34 41.22 5.90 -6.66
N ALA A 35 41.55 4.74 -7.23
CA ALA A 35 42.70 4.56 -8.13
C ALA A 35 42.60 5.37 -9.45
N LEU A 36 41.41 5.87 -9.81
CA LEU A 36 41.16 6.61 -11.05
C LEU A 36 41.37 8.14 -10.91
N SER A 37 41.67 8.63 -9.70
CA SER A 37 41.70 10.06 -9.37
C SER A 37 43.06 10.49 -8.80
N SER A 38 43.45 11.73 -9.05
CA SER A 38 44.60 12.36 -8.38
C SER A 38 44.38 12.59 -6.88
N ASP A 39 43.11 12.65 -6.45
CA ASP A 39 42.69 12.56 -5.05
C ASP A 39 41.76 11.34 -4.88
N PRO A 40 42.30 10.17 -4.48
CA PRO A 40 41.55 8.93 -4.35
C PRO A 40 40.46 8.97 -3.29
N ALA A 41 40.73 9.65 -2.16
CA ALA A 41 39.85 9.67 -1.01
C ALA A 41 38.63 10.58 -1.24
N TYR A 42 38.83 11.72 -1.89
CA TYR A 42 37.73 12.64 -2.19
C TYR A 42 36.77 12.06 -3.23
N THR A 43 37.29 11.52 -4.33
CA THR A 43 36.46 10.98 -5.42
C THR A 43 35.67 9.75 -4.97
N SER A 44 36.30 8.80 -4.28
CA SER A 44 35.62 7.62 -3.75
C SER A 44 34.49 7.97 -2.77
N ARG A 45 34.74 8.88 -1.81
CA ARG A 45 33.74 9.37 -0.86
C ARG A 45 32.55 10.05 -1.53
N ARG A 46 32.79 10.84 -2.59
CA ARG A 46 31.69 11.47 -3.33
C ARG A 46 30.84 10.46 -4.07
N VAL A 47 31.46 9.52 -4.77
CA VAL A 47 30.76 8.49 -5.54
C VAL A 47 29.92 7.61 -4.62
N ILE A 48 30.49 7.11 -3.52
CA ILE A 48 29.74 6.29 -2.56
C ILE A 48 28.61 7.08 -1.91
N ASN A 49 28.80 8.35 -1.55
CA ASN A 49 27.74 9.17 -0.97
C ASN A 49 26.57 9.39 -1.95
N VAL A 50 26.85 9.56 -3.25
CA VAL A 50 25.80 9.67 -4.28
C VAL A 50 25.02 8.35 -4.39
N PHE A 51 25.71 7.21 -4.45
CA PHE A 51 25.03 5.91 -4.51
C PHE A 51 24.23 5.60 -3.25
N LEU A 52 24.76 5.92 -2.06
CA LEU A 52 24.05 5.79 -0.78
C LEU A 52 22.81 6.69 -0.73
N ALA A 53 22.92 7.93 -1.20
CA ALA A 53 21.80 8.86 -1.25
C ALA A 53 20.71 8.36 -2.21
N LEU A 54 21.08 7.92 -3.43
CA LEU A 54 20.14 7.41 -4.41
C LEU A 54 19.45 6.12 -3.94
N SER A 55 20.22 5.20 -3.35
CA SER A 55 19.70 3.96 -2.76
C SER A 55 18.73 4.25 -1.61
N SER A 56 19.11 5.14 -0.70
CA SER A 56 18.26 5.54 0.43
C SER A 56 16.98 6.24 -0.04
N PHE A 57 17.08 7.12 -1.04
CA PHE A 57 15.94 7.79 -1.65
C PHE A 57 14.96 6.78 -2.26
N GLY A 58 15.46 5.84 -3.09
CA GLY A 58 14.63 4.80 -3.69
C GLY A 58 13.94 3.92 -2.64
N ASN A 59 14.66 3.55 -1.58
CA ASN A 59 14.08 2.81 -0.46
C ASN A 59 12.95 3.59 0.22
N ILE A 60 13.16 4.88 0.52
CA ILE A 60 12.15 5.76 1.13
C ILE A 60 10.90 5.86 0.25
N VAL A 61 11.07 6.06 -1.06
CA VAL A 61 9.95 6.15 -2.01
C VAL A 61 9.15 4.84 -2.03
N GLY A 62 9.83 3.69 -2.17
CA GLY A 62 9.18 2.38 -2.21
C GLY A 62 8.45 2.03 -0.91
N THR A 63 9.07 2.28 0.25
CA THR A 63 8.44 2.03 1.55
C THR A 63 7.26 2.98 1.79
N THR A 64 7.38 4.25 1.38
CA THR A 64 6.31 5.26 1.49
C THR A 64 5.09 4.85 0.68
N TYR A 65 5.29 4.43 -0.57
CA TYR A 65 4.20 3.96 -1.43
C TYR A 65 3.50 2.73 -0.82
N THR A 66 4.27 1.73 -0.41
CA THR A 66 3.74 0.50 0.19
C THR A 66 2.97 0.81 1.48
N ALA A 67 3.52 1.66 2.34
CA ALA A 67 2.88 2.07 3.59
C ALA A 67 1.59 2.87 3.38
N ALA A 68 1.52 3.70 2.34
CA ALA A 68 0.31 4.43 1.97
C ALA A 68 -0.78 3.48 1.45
N ARG A 69 -0.43 2.54 0.56
CA ARG A 69 -1.38 1.52 0.07
C ARG A 69 -1.92 0.64 1.19
N MET A 70 -1.06 0.18 2.10
CA MET A 70 -1.52 -0.57 3.28
C MET A 70 -2.53 0.24 4.10
N LYS A 71 -2.27 1.52 4.36
CA LYS A 71 -3.19 2.40 5.09
C LYS A 71 -4.50 2.63 4.35
N GLN A 72 -4.47 2.71 3.01
CA GLN A 72 -5.66 2.81 2.19
C GLN A 72 -6.55 1.56 2.33
N GLU A 73 -5.98 0.36 2.25
CA GLU A 73 -6.72 -0.90 2.42
C GLU A 73 -7.31 -1.04 3.83
N ILE A 74 -6.57 -0.57 4.85
CA ILE A 74 -7.07 -0.49 6.22
C ILE A 74 -8.24 0.52 6.29
N ALA A 75 -8.13 1.68 5.64
CA ALA A 75 -9.18 2.69 5.64
C ALA A 75 -10.47 2.18 4.99
N LYS A 76 -10.40 1.34 3.95
CA LYS A 76 -11.59 0.72 3.32
C LYS A 76 -12.44 -0.11 4.29
N GLN A 77 -11.84 -0.62 5.37
CA GLN A 77 -12.54 -1.36 6.43
C GLN A 77 -13.42 -0.47 7.32
N GLY A 78 -13.32 0.86 7.23
CA GLY A 78 -14.27 1.79 7.85
C GLY A 78 -14.07 2.08 9.34
N PHE A 79 -13.03 1.54 9.99
CA PHE A 79 -12.79 1.77 11.43
C PHE A 79 -11.91 2.98 11.77
N ILE A 80 -11.39 3.69 10.76
CA ILE A 80 -10.60 4.94 10.94
C ILE A 80 -11.53 6.17 10.73
N PRO A 81 -11.33 7.29 11.45
CA PRO A 81 -12.11 8.51 11.22
C PRO A 81 -11.95 9.01 9.78
N LYS A 82 -13.04 9.51 9.18
CA LYS A 82 -13.02 9.99 7.78
C LYS A 82 -12.47 8.94 6.80
N ALA A 83 -12.77 7.66 7.03
CA ALA A 83 -12.30 6.52 6.24
C ALA A 83 -12.40 6.74 4.72
N LYS A 84 -13.50 7.34 4.25
CA LYS A 84 -13.74 7.66 2.83
C LYS A 84 -12.65 8.54 2.23
N PHE A 85 -12.19 9.58 2.93
CA PHE A 85 -11.10 10.44 2.45
C PHE A 85 -9.79 9.66 2.30
N PHE A 86 -9.49 8.77 3.25
CA PHE A 86 -8.25 7.99 3.25
C PHE A 86 -8.28 6.79 2.29
N ALA A 87 -9.46 6.25 2.00
CA ALA A 87 -9.67 5.14 1.07
C ALA A 87 -9.68 5.56 -0.41
N GLN A 88 -9.92 6.83 -0.71
CA GLN A 88 -10.03 7.35 -2.07
C GLN A 88 -8.71 7.26 -2.87
N ASN A 89 -8.82 6.77 -4.09
CA ASN A 89 -7.82 6.99 -5.14
C ASN A 89 -8.06 8.38 -5.76
N LYS A 90 -7.01 9.19 -5.88
CA LYS A 90 -7.06 10.44 -6.64
C LYS A 90 -6.04 10.38 -7.75
N ASP A 91 -6.37 11.00 -8.87
CA ASP A 91 -5.42 11.18 -9.96
C ASP A 91 -4.54 12.40 -9.66
N VAL A 92 -3.53 12.25 -8.82
CA VAL A 92 -2.36 13.14 -8.82
C VAL A 92 -1.17 12.26 -9.14
N SER A 93 -1.22 11.72 -10.35
CA SER A 93 -0.24 10.80 -10.89
C SER A 93 1.00 11.54 -11.40
N PHE A 94 2.11 10.81 -11.52
CA PHE A 94 3.31 11.30 -12.18
C PHE A 94 3.02 11.70 -13.64
N GLY A 95 2.07 11.02 -14.30
CA GLY A 95 1.54 11.37 -15.61
C GLY A 95 0.99 12.80 -15.69
N ARG A 96 0.34 13.34 -14.64
CA ARG A 96 -0.10 14.75 -14.66
C ARG A 96 1.06 15.74 -14.61
N LEU A 97 2.10 15.43 -13.83
CA LEU A 97 3.32 16.22 -13.82
C LEU A 97 4.01 16.17 -15.19
N LEU A 98 4.04 15.00 -15.83
CA LEU A 98 4.60 14.82 -17.17
C LEU A 98 3.80 15.60 -18.22
N LYS A 99 2.45 15.58 -18.17
CA LYS A 99 1.60 16.45 -19.02
C LYS A 99 1.89 17.94 -18.81
N TRP A 100 2.14 18.35 -17.57
CA TRP A 100 2.58 19.71 -17.28
C TRP A 100 3.99 20.01 -17.83
N LEU A 101 4.93 19.07 -17.75
CA LEU A 101 6.28 19.21 -18.31
C LEU A 101 6.30 19.24 -19.84
N GLU A 102 5.40 18.50 -20.50
CA GLU A 102 5.22 18.57 -21.96
C GLU A 102 4.84 19.98 -22.44
N LYS A 103 4.21 20.79 -21.58
CA LYS A 103 3.95 22.21 -21.87
C LYS A 103 5.24 23.01 -22.10
N PHE A 104 6.37 22.55 -21.57
CA PHE A 104 7.70 23.16 -21.74
C PHE A 104 8.54 22.48 -22.83
N ASP A 105 7.93 21.69 -23.71
CA ASP A 105 8.58 20.97 -24.82
C ASP A 105 9.66 19.96 -24.37
N LEU A 106 9.63 19.55 -23.09
CA LEU A 106 10.50 18.52 -22.53
C LEU A 106 9.87 17.15 -22.73
N ARG A 107 9.99 16.59 -23.94
CA ARG A 107 9.51 15.25 -24.27
C ARG A 107 10.60 14.21 -24.11
N ILE A 108 10.36 13.28 -23.19
CA ILE A 108 11.27 12.16 -22.93
C ILE A 108 10.49 10.86 -23.24
N PRO A 109 10.92 10.05 -24.24
CA PRO A 109 10.14 8.90 -24.71
C PRO A 109 9.82 7.85 -23.64
N PHE A 110 10.67 7.68 -22.62
CA PHE A 110 10.42 6.75 -21.53
C PHE A 110 9.41 7.28 -20.48
N LEU A 111 9.12 8.58 -20.53
CA LEU A 111 8.24 9.31 -19.61
C LEU A 111 6.95 9.77 -20.30
N THR A 112 6.44 9.01 -21.26
CA THR A 112 5.14 9.34 -21.87
C THR A 112 4.05 9.32 -20.80
N PRO A 113 3.27 10.41 -20.62
CA PRO A 113 2.34 10.54 -19.51
C PRO A 113 1.31 9.43 -19.36
N ASP A 114 0.88 8.84 -20.48
CA ASP A 114 -0.20 7.85 -20.52
C ASP A 114 0.18 6.58 -19.77
N TYR A 115 1.46 6.17 -19.85
CA TYR A 115 1.99 5.01 -19.12
C TYR A 115 2.26 5.28 -17.63
N HIS A 116 2.17 6.53 -17.17
CA HIS A 116 2.51 6.94 -15.80
C HIS A 116 1.35 7.59 -15.05
N SER A 117 0.13 7.41 -15.54
CA SER A 117 -1.11 8.01 -15.00
C SER A 117 -1.73 7.22 -13.83
N GLU A 118 -0.95 6.35 -13.17
CA GLU A 118 -1.45 5.53 -12.06
C GLU A 118 -2.05 6.39 -10.94
N ARG A 119 -3.28 6.04 -10.54
CA ARG A 119 -4.01 6.73 -9.47
C ARG A 119 -3.28 6.57 -8.14
N THR A 120 -3.02 7.68 -7.46
CA THR A 120 -2.26 7.71 -6.22
C THR A 120 -3.19 7.78 -4.99
N PRO A 121 -2.84 7.08 -3.90
CA PRO A 121 -3.63 7.07 -2.67
C PRO A 121 -3.32 8.32 -1.82
N VAL A 122 -3.70 9.50 -2.31
CA VAL A 122 -3.32 10.80 -1.71
C VAL A 122 -3.71 10.90 -0.25
N GLY A 123 -4.94 10.51 0.09
CA GLY A 123 -5.41 10.56 1.48
C GLY A 123 -4.50 9.72 2.39
N ALA A 124 -4.21 8.49 1.99
CA ALA A 124 -3.34 7.60 2.76
C ALA A 124 -1.87 8.07 2.78
N LEU A 125 -1.41 8.76 1.73
CA LEU A 125 -0.09 9.40 1.70
C LEU A 125 0.00 10.56 2.69
N VAL A 126 -1.02 11.42 2.76
CA VAL A 126 -1.12 12.48 3.78
C VAL A 126 -1.16 11.88 5.18
N LEU A 127 -1.93 10.80 5.39
CA LEU A 127 -1.97 10.09 6.65
C LEU A 127 -0.59 9.54 7.04
N HIS A 128 0.13 8.96 6.07
CA HIS A 128 1.48 8.47 6.31
C HIS A 128 2.44 9.63 6.62
N PHE A 129 2.43 10.71 5.84
CA PHE A 129 3.25 11.90 6.08
C PHE A 129 3.05 12.44 7.50
N PHE A 130 1.79 12.61 7.93
CA PHE A 130 1.49 13.08 9.27
C PHE A 130 1.99 12.10 10.34
N SER A 131 1.78 10.79 10.16
CA SER A 131 2.30 9.79 11.10
C SER A 131 3.83 9.81 11.20
N SER A 132 4.52 9.99 10.08
CA SER A 132 5.98 10.09 10.04
C SER A 132 6.47 11.39 10.67
N LEU A 133 5.78 12.51 10.45
CA LEU A 133 6.08 13.78 11.10
C LEU A 133 5.96 13.67 12.62
N VAL A 134 4.90 13.03 13.12
CA VAL A 134 4.73 12.77 14.56
C VAL A 134 5.89 11.95 15.12
N LEU A 135 6.35 10.91 14.41
CA LEU A 135 7.49 10.10 14.86
C LEU A 135 8.80 10.89 14.87
N ILE A 136 9.06 11.68 13.82
CA ILE A 136 10.25 12.55 13.75
C ILE A 136 10.24 13.58 14.88
N LEU A 137 9.09 14.22 15.13
CA LEU A 137 8.92 15.14 16.23
C LEU A 137 9.00 14.43 17.58
N ALA A 138 8.54 13.19 17.72
CA ALA A 138 8.67 12.46 18.99
C ALA A 138 10.14 12.17 19.36
N THR A 139 11.03 12.06 18.36
CA THR A 139 12.45 11.78 18.55
C THR A 139 13.36 12.99 18.33
N TYR A 140 12.83 14.21 18.17
CA TYR A 140 13.60 15.37 17.71
C TYR A 140 14.76 15.76 18.65
N ASN A 141 14.59 15.49 19.96
CA ASN A 141 15.55 15.88 20.99
C ASN A 141 16.54 14.76 21.35
N LEU A 142 16.49 13.63 20.64
CA LEU A 142 17.42 12.52 20.81
C LEU A 142 18.66 12.72 19.92
N ALA A 143 19.79 12.13 20.32
CA ALA A 143 20.95 12.03 19.44
C ALA A 143 20.57 11.24 18.17
N PRO A 144 21.18 11.50 17.00
CA PRO A 144 20.82 10.82 15.76
C PRO A 144 20.89 9.29 15.83
N GLU A 145 21.90 8.77 16.54
CA GLU A 145 22.06 7.33 16.76
C GLU A 145 20.92 6.76 17.62
N ASP A 146 20.57 7.45 18.70
CA ASP A 146 19.47 7.08 19.60
C ASP A 146 18.12 7.13 18.91
N ALA A 147 17.84 8.19 18.14
CA ALA A 147 16.62 8.31 17.34
C ALA A 147 16.51 7.16 16.33
N TRP A 148 17.61 6.83 15.65
CA TRP A 148 17.66 5.68 14.75
C TRP A 148 17.35 4.37 15.47
N HIS A 149 17.97 4.12 16.63
CA HIS A 149 17.75 2.92 17.43
C HIS A 149 16.29 2.79 17.89
N VAL A 150 15.67 3.88 18.35
CA VAL A 150 14.26 3.88 18.75
C VAL A 150 13.36 3.60 17.55
N LEU A 151 13.49 4.37 16.46
CA LEU A 151 12.59 4.26 15.31
C LEU A 151 12.69 2.91 14.60
N THR A 152 13.92 2.41 14.38
CA THR A 152 14.13 1.10 13.78
C THR A 152 13.75 -0.03 14.73
N GLY A 153 14.02 0.13 16.03
CA GLY A 153 13.60 -0.80 17.08
C GLY A 153 12.07 -0.95 17.16
N LEU A 154 11.33 0.15 17.09
CA LEU A 154 9.86 0.15 17.05
C LEU A 154 9.34 -0.61 15.82
N GLY A 155 9.91 -0.36 14.63
CA GLY A 155 9.56 -1.07 13.41
C GLY A 155 9.85 -2.57 13.51
N ALA A 156 11.03 -2.94 13.99
CA ALA A 156 11.43 -4.34 14.18
C ALA A 156 10.55 -5.06 15.20
N TYR A 157 10.22 -4.42 16.33
CA TYR A 157 9.39 -5.01 17.37
C TYR A 157 7.93 -5.18 16.91
N LEU A 158 7.30 -4.13 16.36
CA LEU A 158 5.88 -4.16 16.00
C LEU A 158 5.62 -4.88 14.68
N ILE A 159 6.31 -4.46 13.62
CA ILE A 159 6.00 -4.87 12.25
C ILE A 159 6.65 -6.21 11.94
N THR A 160 7.94 -6.35 12.23
CA THR A 160 8.67 -7.58 11.89
C THR A 160 8.36 -8.68 12.90
N ALA A 161 8.58 -8.44 14.20
CA ALA A 161 8.49 -9.46 15.22
C ALA A 161 7.04 -9.76 15.63
N LEU A 162 6.31 -8.79 16.20
CA LEU A 162 4.97 -9.06 16.73
C LEU A 162 3.98 -9.45 15.63
N PHE A 163 3.86 -8.64 14.57
CA PHE A 163 2.96 -8.98 13.46
C PHE A 163 3.45 -10.17 12.64
N GLY A 164 4.76 -10.40 12.53
CA GLY A 164 5.29 -11.65 11.97
C GLY A 164 4.88 -12.88 12.78
N ALA A 165 4.91 -12.80 14.12
CA ALA A 165 4.43 -13.86 14.99
C ALA A 165 2.91 -14.08 14.86
N LEU A 166 2.11 -13.01 14.82
CA LEU A 166 0.66 -13.12 14.60
C LEU A 166 0.33 -13.73 13.24
N LEU A 167 1.06 -13.37 12.18
CA LEU A 167 0.91 -13.95 10.85
C LEU A 167 1.23 -15.45 10.86
N ALA A 168 2.37 -15.83 11.44
CA ALA A 168 2.78 -17.22 11.57
C ALA A 168 1.74 -18.06 12.34
N MET A 169 1.25 -17.52 13.46
CA MET A 169 0.20 -18.12 14.26
C MET A 169 -1.11 -18.24 13.45
N GLY A 170 -1.49 -17.22 12.68
CA GLY A 170 -2.67 -17.26 11.80
C GLY A 170 -2.60 -18.36 10.76
N ILE A 171 -1.43 -18.54 10.11
CA ILE A 171 -1.20 -19.62 9.15
C ILE A 171 -1.32 -20.99 9.82
N LEU A 172 -0.75 -21.16 11.02
CA LEU A 172 -0.88 -22.41 11.78
C LEU A 172 -2.34 -22.68 12.17
N LEU A 173 -3.06 -21.65 12.63
CA LEU A 173 -4.48 -21.76 12.96
C LEU A 173 -5.31 -22.20 11.74
N LEU A 174 -5.05 -21.66 10.55
CA LEU A 174 -5.71 -22.08 9.31
C LEU A 174 -5.40 -23.54 8.95
N HIS A 175 -4.17 -24.01 9.17
CA HIS A 175 -3.81 -25.41 8.94
C HIS A 175 -4.54 -26.36 9.88
N PHE A 176 -4.74 -25.99 11.15
CA PHE A 176 -5.37 -26.86 12.15
C PHE A 176 -6.89 -26.74 12.23
N ARG A 177 -7.45 -25.55 11.96
CA ARG A 177 -8.89 -25.29 12.07
C ARG A 177 -9.62 -25.20 10.72
N GLY A 178 -8.88 -25.17 9.62
CA GLY A 178 -9.44 -24.94 8.29
C GLY A 178 -9.74 -23.46 8.01
N PRO A 179 -10.08 -23.12 6.76
CA PRO A 179 -10.46 -21.77 6.38
C PRO A 179 -11.78 -21.36 7.10
N PRO A 180 -11.95 -20.08 7.45
CA PRO A 180 -13.23 -19.61 7.98
C PRO A 180 -14.34 -19.85 6.96
N ALA A 181 -15.54 -20.19 7.43
CA ALA A 181 -16.72 -20.36 6.58
C ALA A 181 -17.06 -19.02 5.92
N THR A 182 -16.64 -18.83 4.67
CA THR A 182 -17.04 -17.66 3.87
C THR A 182 -18.46 -17.89 3.38
N ALA A 183 -19.36 -16.93 3.64
CA ALA A 183 -20.66 -16.94 3.00
C ALA A 183 -20.47 -16.96 1.47
N PRO A 184 -21.27 -17.73 0.71
CA PRO A 184 -21.23 -17.66 -0.74
C PRO A 184 -21.48 -16.22 -1.18
N VAL A 185 -20.62 -15.70 -2.05
CA VAL A 185 -20.78 -14.36 -2.63
C VAL A 185 -21.97 -14.41 -3.59
N ALA A 186 -23.18 -14.24 -3.07
CA ALA A 186 -24.36 -14.00 -3.87
C ALA A 186 -24.33 -12.53 -4.31
N THR A 187 -23.90 -12.25 -5.53
CA THR A 187 -24.18 -10.95 -6.15
C THR A 187 -25.64 -10.93 -6.60
N ALA A 188 -26.29 -9.76 -6.57
CA ALA A 188 -27.70 -9.62 -6.91
C ALA A 188 -28.08 -10.11 -8.33
N LEU A 189 -27.09 -10.29 -9.21
CA LEU A 189 -27.24 -10.80 -10.57
C LEU A 189 -26.87 -12.29 -10.73
N HIS A 190 -26.19 -12.87 -9.74
CA HIS A 190 -25.78 -14.28 -9.73
C HIS A 190 -26.04 -14.91 -8.35
N PRO A 191 -27.28 -15.33 -8.06
CA PRO A 191 -27.61 -16.05 -6.83
C PRO A 191 -26.91 -17.42 -6.70
N GLY A 192 -26.26 -17.87 -7.77
CA GLY A 192 -25.26 -18.93 -7.77
C GLY A 192 -24.55 -18.93 -9.12
N SER A 193 -23.22 -18.94 -9.14
CA SER A 193 -22.51 -19.21 -10.39
C SER A 193 -22.73 -20.69 -10.74
N PRO A 194 -23.22 -21.03 -11.94
CA PRO A 194 -23.53 -22.41 -12.33
C PRO A 194 -22.32 -23.36 -12.29
N ASN A 195 -21.10 -22.82 -12.16
CA ASN A 195 -19.84 -23.56 -12.10
C ASN A 195 -19.00 -23.28 -10.84
N GLN A 196 -19.60 -22.83 -9.73
CA GLN A 196 -18.85 -22.59 -8.51
C GLN A 196 -18.37 -23.92 -7.91
N ARG A 197 -17.06 -24.15 -7.93
CA ARG A 197 -16.45 -25.34 -7.28
C ARG A 197 -16.81 -25.34 -5.79
N PRO A 198 -17.01 -26.51 -5.17
CA PRO A 198 -17.20 -26.61 -3.73
C PRO A 198 -16.08 -25.86 -3.02
N ILE A 199 -16.42 -25.01 -2.05
CA ILE A 199 -15.42 -24.33 -1.22
C ILE A 199 -14.64 -25.43 -0.48
N PRO A 200 -13.31 -25.54 -0.67
CA PRO A 200 -12.54 -26.61 -0.05
C PRO A 200 -12.62 -26.52 1.46
N GLY A 201 -12.78 -27.67 2.12
CA GLY A 201 -13.02 -27.74 3.57
C GLY A 201 -11.75 -27.57 4.40
N THR A 202 -10.58 -27.74 3.79
CA THR A 202 -9.29 -27.65 4.48
C THR A 202 -8.30 -26.74 3.77
N TRP A 203 -7.37 -26.17 4.54
CA TRP A 203 -6.29 -25.35 4.01
C TRP A 203 -5.34 -26.13 3.08
N ALA A 204 -5.17 -27.43 3.35
CA ALA A 204 -4.36 -28.31 2.51
C ALA A 204 -4.99 -28.52 1.12
N GLU A 205 -6.32 -28.53 1.02
CA GLU A 205 -7.01 -28.58 -0.28
C GLU A 205 -6.90 -27.26 -1.04
N LEU A 206 -7.00 -26.12 -0.35
CA LEU A 206 -6.83 -24.78 -0.94
C LEU A 206 -5.44 -24.57 -1.55
N THR A 207 -4.41 -25.16 -0.94
CA THR A 207 -3.00 -24.98 -1.34
C THR A 207 -2.44 -26.16 -2.15
N ARG A 208 -3.30 -27.11 -2.51
CA ARG A 208 -2.91 -28.33 -3.23
C ARG A 208 -2.21 -27.98 -4.55
N GLY A 209 -1.00 -28.51 -4.74
CA GLY A 209 -0.20 -28.29 -5.95
C GLY A 209 0.69 -27.04 -5.89
N THR A 210 0.47 -26.13 -4.93
CA THR A 210 1.29 -24.92 -4.77
C THR A 210 2.29 -25.08 -3.63
N VAL A 211 1.88 -25.66 -2.50
CA VAL A 211 2.72 -25.77 -1.30
C VAL A 211 2.62 -27.16 -0.69
N VAL A 212 3.75 -27.73 -0.27
CA VAL A 212 3.77 -29.00 0.47
C VAL A 212 3.30 -28.74 1.91
N PRO A 213 2.22 -29.39 2.41
CA PRO A 213 1.59 -29.01 3.68
C PRO A 213 2.53 -29.06 4.89
N TRP A 214 3.32 -30.14 5.04
CA TRP A 214 4.25 -30.27 6.17
C TRP A 214 5.35 -29.20 6.15
N ALA A 215 5.81 -28.82 4.95
CA ALA A 215 6.82 -27.78 4.79
C ALA A 215 6.25 -26.40 5.15
N SER A 216 4.99 -26.13 4.80
CA SER A 216 4.29 -24.91 5.20
C SER A 216 4.14 -24.81 6.73
N VAL A 217 3.69 -25.89 7.38
CA VAL A 217 3.56 -25.96 8.84
C VAL A 217 4.91 -25.78 9.53
N THR A 218 5.95 -26.45 9.03
CA THR A 218 7.31 -26.36 9.59
C THR A 218 7.88 -24.95 9.43
N ALA A 219 7.74 -24.35 8.25
CA ALA A 219 8.18 -22.98 7.99
C ALA A 219 7.44 -21.98 8.88
N ALA A 220 6.12 -22.11 9.03
CA ALA A 220 5.32 -21.26 9.91
C ALA A 220 5.72 -21.43 11.38
N ALA A 221 6.03 -22.65 11.84
CA ALA A 221 6.50 -22.89 13.20
C ALA A 221 7.88 -22.26 13.46
N ILE A 222 8.85 -22.44 12.56
CA ILE A 222 10.17 -21.81 12.67
C ILE A 222 10.03 -20.29 12.65
N TYR A 223 9.21 -19.74 11.74
CA TYR A 223 8.97 -18.31 11.64
C TYR A 223 8.28 -17.76 12.89
N LEU A 224 7.34 -18.50 13.50
CA LEU A 224 6.71 -18.13 14.77
C LEU A 224 7.75 -18.05 15.89
N VAL A 225 8.55 -19.10 16.08
CA VAL A 225 9.59 -19.12 17.13
C VAL A 225 10.60 -17.99 16.93
N GLY A 226 11.06 -17.80 15.69
CA GLY A 226 12.00 -16.74 15.32
C GLY A 226 11.48 -15.33 15.56
N ASN A 227 10.16 -15.11 15.42
CA ASN A 227 9.55 -13.80 15.66
C ASN A 227 9.07 -13.59 17.10
N VAL A 228 8.72 -14.65 17.83
CA VAL A 228 8.41 -14.58 19.27
C VAL A 228 9.68 -14.29 20.08
N TYR A 229 10.83 -14.85 19.68
CA TYR A 229 12.10 -14.61 20.36
C TYR A 229 12.42 -13.12 20.56
N PRO A 230 12.46 -12.25 19.54
CA PRO A 230 12.76 -10.83 19.74
C PRO A 230 11.68 -10.09 20.55
N VAL A 231 10.40 -10.51 20.48
CA VAL A 231 9.34 -9.93 21.33
C VAL A 231 9.63 -10.20 22.81
N LEU A 232 10.12 -11.38 23.17
CA LEU A 232 10.44 -11.74 24.55
C LEU A 232 11.82 -11.26 24.99
N ALA A 233 12.84 -11.43 24.14
CA ALA A 233 14.22 -11.14 24.45
C ALA A 233 14.48 -9.63 24.68
N THR A 234 13.71 -8.76 24.03
CA THR A 234 13.78 -7.31 24.26
C THR A 234 13.32 -6.89 25.66
N TRP A 235 12.63 -7.75 26.41
CA TRP A 235 12.29 -7.52 27.81
C TRP A 235 13.38 -7.95 28.80
N VAL A 236 14.49 -8.51 28.30
CA VAL A 236 15.61 -8.95 29.13
C VAL A 236 16.69 -7.86 29.11
N PRO A 237 17.11 -7.35 30.29
CA PRO A 237 18.16 -6.34 30.35
C PRO A 237 19.48 -6.90 29.78
N PRO A 238 20.24 -6.10 29.00
CA PRO A 238 21.49 -6.54 28.44
C PRO A 238 22.52 -6.79 29.55
N SER A 239 23.14 -7.97 29.55
CA SER A 239 24.11 -8.41 30.56
C SER A 239 25.55 -7.96 30.29
N SER A 240 25.83 -7.41 29.11
CA SER A 240 27.17 -6.92 28.74
C SER A 240 27.12 -5.76 27.76
N THR A 241 28.11 -4.88 27.82
CA THR A 241 28.36 -3.75 26.91
C THR A 241 28.95 -4.18 25.55
N LEU A 242 28.77 -5.45 25.15
CA LEU A 242 29.35 -6.04 23.93
C LEU A 242 29.03 -5.24 22.65
N PHE A 243 27.95 -4.45 22.67
CA PHE A 243 27.51 -3.58 21.57
C PHE A 243 27.45 -2.10 21.96
N GLY A 244 28.41 -1.64 22.75
CA GLY A 244 28.57 -0.24 23.12
C GLY A 244 27.68 0.20 24.29
N THR A 245 28.02 1.33 24.90
CA THR A 245 27.18 2.03 25.87
C THR A 245 26.02 2.67 25.13
N GLN A 246 24.86 2.02 25.12
CA GLN A 246 23.63 2.71 24.73
C GLN A 246 23.24 3.67 25.86
N THR A 247 23.03 4.93 25.51
CA THR A 247 22.50 5.99 26.38
C THR A 247 21.02 5.79 26.67
N LEU A 248 20.31 5.07 25.79
CA LEU A 248 18.90 4.73 25.94
C LEU A 248 18.71 3.49 26.83
N ASP A 249 17.72 3.58 27.71
CA ASP A 249 17.29 2.45 28.51
C ASP A 249 16.69 1.34 27.63
N TRP A 250 17.05 0.09 27.92
CA TRP A 250 16.65 -1.10 27.15
C TRP A 250 15.11 -1.27 27.03
N TYR A 251 14.34 -0.78 28.00
CA TYR A 251 12.89 -0.93 28.03
C TYR A 251 12.15 0.09 27.16
N VAL A 252 12.81 1.13 26.64
CA VAL A 252 12.16 2.22 25.89
C VAL A 252 11.40 1.70 24.68
N VAL A 253 12.03 0.85 23.85
CA VAL A 253 11.41 0.27 22.65
C VAL A 253 10.23 -0.63 22.98
N PRO A 254 10.35 -1.67 23.84
CA PRO A 254 9.24 -2.57 24.11
C PRO A 254 8.08 -1.88 24.84
N VAL A 255 8.34 -0.97 25.80
CA VAL A 255 7.29 -0.21 26.49
C VAL A 255 6.55 0.71 25.53
N THR A 256 7.27 1.49 24.71
CA THR A 256 6.65 2.38 23.72
C THR A 256 5.80 1.57 22.73
N SER A 257 6.29 0.40 22.31
CA SER A 257 5.56 -0.52 21.44
C SER A 257 4.25 -1.01 22.09
N CYS A 258 4.31 -1.41 23.37
CA CYS A 258 3.13 -1.81 24.13
C CYS A 258 2.11 -0.67 24.29
N CYS A 259 2.57 0.56 24.53
CA CYS A 259 1.70 1.74 24.59
C CYS A 259 0.99 1.99 23.26
N LEU A 260 1.69 1.89 22.12
CA LEU A 260 1.10 2.04 20.79
C LEU A 260 0.04 0.97 20.51
N LEU A 261 0.31 -0.28 20.88
CA LEU A 261 -0.65 -1.38 20.75
C LEU A 261 -1.87 -1.20 21.65
N ALA A 262 -1.65 -0.78 22.90
CA ALA A 262 -2.73 -0.50 23.85
C ALA A 262 -3.63 0.62 23.31
N PHE A 263 -3.04 1.71 22.80
CA PHE A 263 -3.78 2.81 22.18
C PHE A 263 -4.61 2.33 20.97
N GLY A 264 -4.01 1.59 20.05
CA GLY A 264 -4.72 1.03 18.89
C GLY A 264 -5.83 0.05 19.28
N SER A 265 -5.61 -0.77 20.31
CA SER A 265 -6.59 -1.71 20.83
C SER A 265 -7.76 -0.99 21.49
N LEU A 266 -7.50 0.04 22.30
CA LEU A 266 -8.53 0.87 22.92
C LEU A 266 -9.37 1.60 21.87
N TRP A 267 -8.73 2.14 20.81
CA TRP A 267 -9.43 2.72 19.67
C TRP A 267 -10.41 1.71 19.05
N PHE A 268 -9.94 0.50 18.76
CA PHE A 268 -10.75 -0.53 18.14
C PHE A 268 -11.90 -1.01 19.05
N LEU A 269 -11.64 -1.19 20.34
CA LEU A 269 -12.69 -1.52 21.32
C LEU A 269 -13.73 -0.41 21.43
N GLY A 270 -13.32 0.85 21.42
CA GLY A 270 -14.21 2.00 21.36
C GLY A 270 -15.06 2.02 20.09
N PHE A 271 -14.45 1.70 18.94
CA PHE A 271 -15.17 1.53 17.67
C PHE A 271 -16.23 0.42 17.76
N LEU A 272 -15.88 -0.76 18.29
CA LEU A 272 -16.83 -1.86 18.50
C LEU A 272 -17.98 -1.46 19.44
N GLY A 273 -17.68 -0.71 20.51
CA GLY A 273 -18.69 -0.17 21.41
C GLY A 273 -19.66 0.78 20.70
N ARG A 274 -19.12 1.72 19.90
CA ARG A 274 -19.93 2.63 19.08
C ARG A 274 -20.76 1.89 18.03
N ALA A 275 -20.18 0.89 17.38
CA ALA A 275 -20.87 0.07 16.40
C ALA A 275 -22.02 -0.73 17.03
N ARG A 276 -21.81 -1.25 18.25
CA ARG A 276 -22.87 -1.91 19.02
C ARG A 276 -23.99 -0.95 19.41
N LEU A 277 -23.67 0.31 19.69
CA LEU A 277 -24.66 1.34 20.03
C LEU A 277 -25.50 1.77 18.81
N ARG A 278 -24.90 1.74 17.62
CA ARG A 278 -25.54 2.08 16.34
C ARG A 278 -26.11 0.87 15.59
N ARG A 279 -26.49 -0.19 16.29
CA ARG A 279 -27.00 -1.45 15.70
C ARG A 279 -28.18 -1.29 14.74
N THR A 280 -28.92 -0.18 14.80
CA THR A 280 -30.05 0.14 13.92
C THR A 280 -29.61 0.75 12.58
N GLU A 281 -28.36 1.20 12.46
CA GLU A 281 -27.76 1.68 11.22
C GLU A 281 -26.98 0.52 10.58
N GLU A 282 -27.45 -0.03 9.46
CA GLU A 282 -26.72 -1.11 8.77
C GLU A 282 -25.41 -0.58 8.16
N PHE A 283 -24.27 -1.20 8.45
CA PHE A 283 -23.02 -0.87 7.74
C PHE A 283 -23.22 -1.15 6.24
N ARG A 284 -23.30 -0.10 5.41
CA ARG A 284 -23.50 -0.24 3.97
C ARG A 284 -22.15 -0.37 3.29
N ILE A 285 -22.10 -1.33 2.37
CA ILE A 285 -20.99 -1.49 1.45
C ILE A 285 -21.20 -0.45 0.34
N GLU A 286 -20.51 0.68 0.43
CA GLU A 286 -20.45 1.66 -0.66
C GLU A 286 -19.44 1.17 -1.71
N ARG A 287 -19.96 0.85 -2.89
CA ARG A 287 -19.18 0.45 -4.06
C ARG A 287 -19.10 1.65 -5.00
N GLN A 288 -17.89 2.12 -5.29
CA GLN A 288 -17.67 3.15 -6.31
C GLN A 288 -17.01 2.48 -7.53
N PRO A 289 -17.77 2.22 -8.61
CA PRO A 289 -17.21 1.69 -9.85
C PRO A 289 -16.49 2.80 -10.62
N GLU A 290 -15.26 2.53 -11.05
CA GLU A 290 -14.47 3.42 -11.90
C GLU A 290 -14.28 2.77 -13.28
N PHE A 291 -14.66 3.51 -14.32
CA PHE A 291 -14.63 3.06 -15.71
C PHE A 291 -13.55 3.82 -16.50
N ASP A 292 -12.77 3.12 -17.33
CA ASP A 292 -11.98 3.72 -18.41
C ASP A 292 -12.67 3.59 -19.75
N ARG A 293 -12.18 4.32 -20.76
CA ARG A 293 -12.53 4.04 -22.15
C ARG A 293 -11.69 2.88 -22.69
N ASP A 294 -12.32 2.00 -23.45
CA ASP A 294 -11.63 0.98 -24.23
C ASP A 294 -10.85 1.62 -25.37
N ASP A 295 -9.53 1.71 -25.23
CA ASP A 295 -8.61 2.14 -26.28
C ASP A 295 -8.35 0.99 -27.27
N GLY A 296 -9.41 0.35 -27.75
CA GLY A 296 -9.37 -0.73 -28.72
C GLY A 296 -9.00 -0.24 -30.12
N ALA A 297 -7.71 0.01 -30.40
CA ALA A 297 -7.23 0.29 -31.76
C ALA A 297 -5.82 -0.28 -32.03
N GLY A 298 -5.72 -1.61 -32.07
CA GLY A 298 -4.56 -2.33 -32.59
C GLY A 298 -4.78 -3.05 -33.93
N GLY A 299 -5.96 -2.91 -34.56
CA GLY A 299 -6.30 -3.59 -35.82
C GLY A 299 -6.05 -2.71 -37.03
N LYS A 300 -4.96 -2.96 -37.78
CA LYS A 300 -4.81 -2.47 -39.15
C LYS A 300 -5.97 -3.02 -40.00
N GLY A 301 -6.96 -2.21 -40.31
CA GLY A 301 -8.07 -2.55 -41.19
C GLY A 301 -8.44 -1.36 -42.07
N THR A 302 -8.14 -1.49 -43.36
CA THR A 302 -8.58 -0.62 -44.46
C THR A 302 -10.10 -0.62 -44.60
N GLY A 303 -10.74 0.54 -44.73
CA GLY A 303 -12.07 0.65 -45.35
C GLY A 303 -13.05 1.65 -44.72
N SER A 304 -13.32 2.73 -45.46
CA SER A 304 -14.63 3.37 -45.68
C SER A 304 -15.66 3.43 -44.54
N GLY A 305 -15.90 4.65 -44.03
CA GLY A 305 -17.24 5.21 -43.79
C GLY A 305 -18.13 4.52 -42.75
N GLY A 306 -18.09 5.00 -41.51
CA GLY A 306 -19.08 4.68 -40.48
C GLY A 306 -18.92 5.59 -39.26
N GLN A 307 -20.02 6.12 -38.77
CA GLN A 307 -20.17 6.89 -37.53
C GLN A 307 -19.36 6.20 -36.40
N GLY A 308 -18.38 6.89 -35.83
CA GLY A 308 -17.48 6.32 -34.84
C GLY A 308 -18.24 5.85 -33.60
N ASP A 309 -18.35 4.54 -33.43
CA ASP A 309 -18.77 3.92 -32.18
C ASP A 309 -17.62 4.15 -31.18
N GLY A 310 -17.83 5.07 -30.25
CA GLY A 310 -16.83 5.36 -29.22
C GLY A 310 -16.61 4.11 -28.37
N GLY A 311 -15.36 3.68 -28.23
CA GLY A 311 -14.98 2.49 -27.45
C GLY A 311 -15.73 2.42 -26.11
N GLY A 312 -16.21 1.22 -25.78
CA GLY A 312 -17.03 0.98 -24.60
C GLY A 312 -16.31 1.36 -23.30
N LEU A 313 -17.07 1.68 -22.26
CA LEU A 313 -16.49 1.91 -20.93
C LEU A 313 -16.16 0.57 -20.27
N ILE A 314 -14.89 0.33 -19.94
CA ILE A 314 -14.41 -0.85 -19.23
C ILE A 314 -14.33 -0.51 -17.73
N LEU A 315 -14.97 -1.31 -16.88
CA LEU A 315 -14.80 -1.21 -15.43
C LEU A 315 -13.36 -1.63 -15.06
N ILE A 316 -12.53 -0.68 -14.65
CA ILE A 316 -11.13 -0.95 -14.25
C ILE A 316 -11.07 -1.43 -12.81
N HIS A 317 -11.81 -0.77 -11.93
CA HIS A 317 -11.69 -0.95 -10.49
C HIS A 317 -13.00 -0.63 -9.77
N GLU A 318 -13.32 -1.46 -8.77
CA GLU A 318 -14.38 -1.20 -7.81
C GLU A 318 -13.74 -0.89 -6.44
N THR A 319 -13.82 0.37 -6.00
CA THR A 319 -13.43 0.70 -4.62
C THR A 319 -14.60 0.34 -3.70
N VAL A 320 -14.40 -0.70 -2.90
CA VAL A 320 -15.35 -1.12 -1.86
C VAL A 320 -14.98 -0.43 -0.56
N THR A 321 -15.90 0.37 -0.01
CA THR A 321 -15.73 1.04 1.29
C THR A 321 -16.89 0.70 2.21
N LEU A 322 -16.60 0.51 3.49
CA LEU A 322 -17.61 0.32 4.52
C LEU A 322 -17.97 1.69 5.13
N SER A 323 -19.25 2.09 5.09
CA SER A 323 -19.74 3.35 5.67
C SER A 323 -21.06 3.17 6.44
N TRP A 324 -21.32 4.07 7.39
CA TRP A 324 -22.62 4.16 8.07
C TRP A 324 -23.62 4.92 7.17
N PRO A 325 -24.90 4.51 7.06
CA PRO A 325 -25.92 5.18 6.27
C PRO A 325 -26.43 6.46 6.97
N SER A 326 -25.56 7.46 7.09
CA SER A 326 -25.89 8.89 7.06
C SER A 326 -24.66 9.70 7.45
N ALA A 327 -23.97 10.22 6.45
CA ALA A 327 -23.32 11.53 6.52
C ALA A 327 -23.91 12.42 5.41
N ARG A 328 -25.24 12.41 5.27
CA ARG A 328 -25.96 13.40 4.48
C ARG A 328 -26.29 14.54 5.44
N GLY A 329 -25.31 15.40 5.74
CA GLY A 329 -25.52 16.50 6.69
C GLY A 329 -24.29 17.22 7.22
N ASP A 330 -23.08 16.65 7.14
CA ASP A 330 -21.88 17.35 7.61
C ASP A 330 -21.19 18.01 6.41
N GLY A 331 -21.70 19.18 6.04
CA GLY A 331 -21.19 19.99 4.95
C GLY A 331 -19.74 20.42 5.19
N PHE A 332 -18.81 19.81 4.46
CA PHE A 332 -17.56 20.45 4.01
C PHE A 332 -16.95 19.57 2.91
N GLY A 333 -17.21 19.90 1.64
CA GLY A 333 -16.52 19.25 0.53
C GLY A 333 -17.19 19.19 -0.84
N ASP A 334 -18.37 19.75 -1.09
CA ASP A 334 -18.95 19.85 -2.45
C ASP A 334 -18.49 21.12 -3.14
N GLY A 335 -17.17 21.31 -3.25
CA GLY A 335 -16.62 22.53 -3.81
C GLY A 335 -15.15 22.40 -4.18
N PHE A 336 -14.74 21.34 -4.87
CA PHE A 336 -13.49 21.34 -5.64
C PHE A 336 -13.54 20.21 -6.67
N GLY A 337 -13.73 20.57 -7.95
CA GLY A 337 -13.42 19.70 -9.08
C GLY A 337 -14.55 19.41 -10.07
N MET A 338 -15.32 20.41 -10.48
CA MET A 338 -15.96 20.42 -11.80
C MET A 338 -15.54 21.71 -12.52
N GLU A 339 -14.28 21.76 -12.95
CA GLU A 339 -13.86 22.70 -13.97
C GLU A 339 -14.45 22.22 -15.30
N GLU A 340 -15.64 22.75 -15.58
CA GLU A 340 -16.01 23.37 -16.85
C GLU A 340 -15.06 23.09 -18.04
N LEU A 341 -15.25 21.95 -18.71
CA LEU A 341 -14.88 21.81 -20.11
C LEU A 341 -15.91 22.57 -20.96
N GLN A 342 -15.79 23.90 -20.99
CA GLN A 342 -16.38 24.72 -22.04
C GLN A 342 -15.63 24.42 -23.35
N GLY A 343 -16.26 23.57 -24.16
CA GLY A 343 -15.81 23.21 -25.51
C GLY A 343 -16.98 23.17 -26.48
N ASN A 344 -17.49 24.36 -26.81
CA ASN A 344 -18.19 24.73 -28.05
C ASN A 344 -19.20 23.74 -28.67
N THR A 345 -20.48 23.85 -28.32
CA THR A 345 -21.59 23.44 -29.20
C THR A 345 -22.76 24.44 -29.11
N ASN A 346 -23.23 24.87 -30.29
CA ASN A 346 -24.28 25.86 -30.61
C ASN A 346 -25.48 25.98 -29.63
N PRO A 347 -26.02 27.20 -29.41
CA PRO A 347 -27.24 27.43 -28.65
C PRO A 347 -28.47 27.32 -29.56
N ALA A 348 -28.93 26.11 -29.84
CA ALA A 348 -30.23 25.89 -30.47
C ALA A 348 -30.74 24.49 -30.11
N ASN A 349 -31.29 24.36 -28.89
CA ASN A 349 -32.37 23.42 -28.53
C ASN A 349 -32.64 23.53 -27.02
N SER A 350 -33.19 24.67 -26.59
CA SER A 350 -33.89 24.78 -25.32
C SER A 350 -35.35 24.34 -25.53
N ALA A 351 -35.63 23.06 -25.29
CA ALA A 351 -36.98 22.58 -25.04
C ALA A 351 -36.98 21.91 -23.66
N GLY A 352 -37.76 22.48 -22.75
CA GLY A 352 -37.78 22.10 -21.34
C GLY A 352 -38.18 20.65 -21.12
N TYR A 353 -37.48 20.00 -20.20
CA TYR A 353 -37.90 18.74 -19.59
C TYR A 353 -38.19 19.01 -18.11
N GLU A 354 -39.46 19.22 -17.77
CA GLU A 354 -39.94 19.06 -16.40
C GLU A 354 -40.13 17.56 -16.11
N PRO A 355 -39.51 17.00 -15.06
CA PRO A 355 -39.76 15.62 -14.69
C PRO A 355 -41.15 15.47 -14.02
N PRO A 356 -41.92 14.42 -14.33
CA PRO A 356 -43.21 14.18 -13.68
C PRO A 356 -43.03 13.76 -12.20
N PRO A 357 -44.06 13.93 -11.36
CA PRO A 357 -43.99 13.62 -9.94
C PRO A 357 -43.80 12.10 -9.71
N ARG A 358 -42.83 11.75 -8.86
CA ARG A 358 -42.47 10.37 -8.51
C ARG A 358 -43.61 9.63 -7.80
N GLY A 359 -44.04 8.52 -8.38
CA GLY A 359 -44.86 7.51 -7.71
C GLY A 359 -44.02 6.64 -6.78
N LEU A 360 -44.66 6.06 -5.76
CA LEU A 360 -44.02 5.38 -4.62
C LEU A 360 -43.29 4.05 -4.93
N ASN A 361 -42.99 3.69 -6.19
CA ASN A 361 -42.45 2.38 -6.57
C ASN A 361 -41.28 2.39 -7.60
N ASP A 362 -40.60 3.52 -7.81
CA ASP A 362 -39.50 3.58 -8.78
C ASP A 362 -38.19 2.99 -8.23
N GLN A 363 -37.87 1.75 -8.61
CA GLN A 363 -36.49 1.24 -8.58
C GLN A 363 -35.62 1.96 -9.63
N PRO A 364 -34.34 2.23 -9.36
CA PRO A 364 -33.43 2.80 -10.36
C PRO A 364 -33.24 1.82 -11.55
N PRO A 365 -32.99 2.33 -12.77
CA PRO A 365 -32.93 1.50 -13.97
C PRO A 365 -31.81 0.46 -13.87
N ALA A 366 -32.14 -0.78 -14.23
CA ALA A 366 -31.19 -1.89 -14.32
C ALA A 366 -30.14 -1.60 -15.41
N ILE A 367 -28.87 -1.77 -15.07
CA ILE A 367 -27.76 -1.67 -16.01
C ILE A 367 -27.72 -2.95 -16.84
N ASP A 368 -27.78 -2.82 -18.16
CA ASP A 368 -27.74 -3.92 -19.12
C ASP A 368 -26.30 -4.43 -19.31
N TYR A 369 -26.02 -5.65 -18.82
CA TYR A 369 -24.72 -6.31 -18.93
C TYR A 369 -24.55 -7.14 -20.20
N SER A 370 -25.59 -7.22 -21.06
CA SER A 370 -25.57 -8.05 -22.28
C SER A 370 -24.53 -7.63 -23.32
N ARG A 371 -23.90 -6.47 -23.14
CA ARG A 371 -22.86 -5.90 -24.02
C ARG A 371 -21.45 -5.92 -23.43
N THR A 372 -21.22 -6.60 -22.31
CA THR A 372 -19.88 -6.78 -21.73
C THR A 372 -19.28 -8.12 -22.14
N ASP A 373 -17.95 -8.17 -22.35
CA ASP A 373 -17.21 -9.34 -22.86
C ASP A 373 -17.25 -10.59 -21.96
N PHE A 374 -17.96 -10.55 -20.83
CA PHE A 374 -18.24 -11.71 -19.98
C PHE A 374 -19.22 -12.71 -20.62
N ALA A 375 -19.80 -12.41 -21.79
CA ALA A 375 -20.69 -13.32 -22.51
C ALA A 375 -19.99 -14.58 -23.07
N ASN A 376 -18.65 -14.56 -23.25
CA ASN A 376 -17.93 -15.63 -23.95
C ASN A 376 -16.91 -16.41 -23.10
N MET A 377 -16.94 -16.28 -21.78
CA MET A 377 -16.23 -17.20 -20.88
C MET A 377 -17.24 -17.97 -20.03
N ALA A 378 -17.96 -18.89 -20.67
CA ALA A 378 -18.83 -19.89 -20.04
C ALA A 378 -18.25 -21.29 -20.26
#